data_AF-A0A098F4V1-F1
#
_entry.id   AF-A0A098F4V1-F1
#
_cell.length_a   1.000
_cell.length_b   1.000
_cell.length_c   1.000
_cell.angle_alpha   90.00
_cell.angle_beta   90.00
_cell.angle_gamma   90.00
#
_symmetry.space_group_name_H-M   'P 1'
#
loop_
_entity.id
_entity.type
_entity.pdbx_description
1 polymer ?
#
loop_
_entity_poly.entity_id
_entity_poly.type
_entity_poly.pdbx_seq_one_letter_code
_entity_poly.pdbx_strand_id
1 'polypeptide(L)' 'MSQDNKPFNEAIDHMNKVEGNVANLAKADLNKLPKPLKYFGYFMAGFFSIAILLIIILKLFS' A
#
# COMPACT_ATOMS: atom_id res chain seq x y z
N MET A 1 25.83 -7.66 -3.72
CA MET A 1 26.01 -6.61 -4.74
C MET A 1 24.62 -6.20 -5.20
N SER A 2 24.13 -5.05 -4.75
CA SER A 2 22.75 -4.57 -4.93
C SER A 2 22.68 -3.64 -6.15
N GLN A 3 22.67 -4.22 -7.36
CA GLN A 3 22.58 -3.47 -8.62
C GLN A 3 21.21 -3.60 -9.34
N ASP A 4 20.20 -4.20 -8.72
CA ASP A 4 18.97 -4.59 -9.45
C ASP A 4 17.82 -3.56 -9.48
N ASN A 5 18.09 -2.27 -9.22
CA ASN A 5 17.02 -1.26 -9.19
C ASN A 5 17.33 -0.01 -10.04
N LYS A 6 18.23 -0.10 -11.02
CA LYS A 6 18.42 0.99 -11.98
C LYS A 6 17.59 0.71 -13.24
N PRO A 7 16.78 1.67 -13.69
CA PRO A 7 16.03 1.51 -14.93
C PRO A 7 17.01 1.28 -16.09
N PHE A 8 16.66 0.32 -16.96
CA PHE A 8 17.51 -0.09 -18.08
C PHE A 8 17.73 1.03 -19.11
N ASN A 9 16.82 2.01 -19.17
CA ASN A 9 16.92 3.19 -20.02
C ASN A 9 16.13 4.38 -19.44
N GLU A 10 16.29 5.56 -20.05
CA GLU A 10 15.58 6.80 -19.67
C GLU A 10 14.05 6.73 -19.81
N ALA A 11 13.53 5.96 -20.77
CA ALA A 11 12.08 5.80 -20.94
C ALA A 11 11.45 5.07 -19.73
N ILE A 12 12.11 4.00 -19.24
CA ILE A 12 11.71 3.27 -18.04
C ILE A 12 11.91 4.13 -16.78
N ASP A 13 12.93 5.00 -16.73
CA ASP A 13 13.08 5.96 -15.64
C ASP A 13 11.95 7.00 -15.63
N HIS A 14 11.61 7.57 -16.78
CA HIS A 14 10.49 8.51 -16.92
C HIS A 14 9.16 7.87 -16.54
N MET A 15 8.91 6.64 -16.99
CA MET A 15 7.71 5.89 -16.62
C MET A 15 7.66 5.61 -15.11
N ASN A 16 8.79 5.22 -14.50
CA ASN A 16 8.90 5.03 -13.05
C ASN A 16 8.64 6.33 -12.26
N LYS A 17 9.10 7.47 -12.78
CA LYS A 17 9.17 8.76 -12.07
C LYS A 17 7.94 9.65 -12.30
N VAL A 18 7.31 9.56 -13.47
CA VAL A 18 6.22 10.43 -13.91
C VAL A 18 4.89 9.69 -13.95
N GLU A 19 4.86 8.53 -14.59
CA GLU A 19 3.61 7.75 -14.74
C GLU A 19 3.32 6.89 -13.50
N GLY A 20 4.36 6.59 -12.71
CA GLY A 20 4.26 5.78 -11.51
C GLY A 20 4.22 4.30 -11.87
N ASN A 21 5.36 3.62 -11.66
CA ASN A 21 5.40 2.19 -11.87
C ASN A 21 4.62 1.45 -10.79
N VAL A 22 3.68 0.61 -11.23
CA VAL A 22 2.88 -0.30 -10.40
C VAL A 22 3.73 -1.22 -9.53
N ALA A 23 4.95 -1.59 -9.94
CA ALA A 23 5.87 -2.38 -9.12
C ALA A 23 6.33 -1.66 -7.84
N ASN A 24 6.22 -0.32 -7.79
CA ASN A 24 6.57 0.50 -6.63
C ASN A 24 5.38 0.79 -5.71
N LEU A 25 4.16 0.31 -6.03
CA LEU A 25 2.98 0.45 -5.18
C LEU A 25 3.15 -0.26 -3.83
N ALA A 26 3.93 -1.33 -3.76
CA ALA A 26 4.31 -1.96 -2.48
C ALA A 26 5.16 -1.03 -1.58
N LYS A 27 5.80 -0.01 -2.17
CA LYS A 27 6.49 1.09 -1.49
C LYS A 27 5.67 2.38 -1.53
N ALA A 28 4.33 2.27 -1.64
CA ALA A 28 3.45 3.42 -1.55
C ALA A 28 3.68 4.10 -0.20
N ASP A 29 4.33 5.25 -0.25
CA ASP A 29 4.67 6.03 0.92
C ASP A 29 3.37 6.64 1.46
N LEU A 30 2.82 6.00 2.49
CA LEU A 30 1.57 6.44 3.13
C LEU A 30 1.66 7.90 3.58
N ASN A 31 2.87 8.41 3.81
CA ASN A 31 3.12 9.80 4.17
C ASN A 31 2.89 10.80 3.03
N LYS A 32 2.89 10.35 1.77
CA LYS A 32 2.62 11.19 0.59
C LYS A 32 1.14 11.30 0.23
N LEU A 33 0.28 10.51 0.88
CA LEU A 33 -1.16 10.55 0.64
C LEU A 33 -1.79 11.86 1.16
N PRO A 34 -2.80 12.42 0.47
CA PRO A 34 -3.53 13.58 0.95
C PRO A 34 -4.26 13.25 2.27
N LYS A 35 -4.40 14.26 3.14
CA LYS A 35 -4.95 14.08 4.50
C LYS A 35 -6.25 13.27 4.54
N PRO A 36 -7.27 13.53 3.69
CA PRO A 36 -8.51 12.77 3.72
C PRO A 36 -8.31 11.27 3.47
N LEU A 37 -7.43 10.93 2.53
CA LEU A 37 -7.17 9.54 2.13
C LEU A 37 -6.37 8.79 3.21
N LYS A 38 -5.49 9.49 3.94
CA LYS A 38 -4.82 8.92 5.13
C LYS A 38 -5.83 8.53 6.20
N TYR A 39 -6.74 9.44 6.57
CA TYR A 39 -7.77 9.15 7.57
C TYR A 39 -8.68 7.99 7.14
N PHE A 40 -9.06 7.96 5.87
CA PHE A 40 -9.81 6.84 5.30
C PHE A 40 -9.05 5.52 5.42
N GLY A 41 -7.76 5.50 5.10
CA GLY A 41 -6.90 4.33 5.25
C GLY A 41 -6.86 3.80 6.69
N TYR A 42 -6.68 4.69 7.68
CA TYR A 42 -6.70 4.31 9.10
C TYR A 42 -8.07 3.80 9.54
N PHE A 43 -9.16 4.43 9.09
CA PHE A 43 -10.52 3.98 9.38
C PHE A 43 -10.77 2.58 8.82
N MET A 44 -10.41 2.34 7.56
CA MET A 44 -10.57 1.03 6.91
C MET A 44 -9.73 -0.05 7.59
N ALA A 45 -8.47 0.24 7.94
CA ALA A 45 -7.62 -0.68 8.67
C ALA A 45 -8.22 -1.06 10.04
N GLY A 46 -8.74 -0.09 10.78
CA GLY A 46 -9.44 -0.32 12.05
C GLY A 46 -10.72 -1.14 11.87
N PHE A 47 -11.56 -0.77 10.90
CA PHE A 47 -12.80 -1.48 10.58
C PHE A 47 -12.55 -2.95 10.26
N PHE A 48 -11.60 -3.24 9.36
CA PHE A 48 -11.26 -4.63 9.01
C PHE A 48 -10.65 -5.39 10.17
N SER A 49 -9.81 -4.74 10.99
CA SER A 49 -9.23 -5.39 12.18
C SER A 49 -10.32 -5.84 13.15
N ILE A 50 -11.31 -4.99 13.41
CA ILE A 50 -12.45 -5.31 14.27
C ILE A 50 -13.32 -6.40 13.63
N ALA A 51 -13.63 -6.29 12.34
CA ALA A 51 -14.43 -7.28 11.63
C ALA A 51 -13.80 -8.68 11.68
N ILE A 52 -12.49 -8.79 11.45
CA ILE A 52 -11.75 -10.05 11.54
C ILE A 52 -11.80 -10.58 12.98
N LEU A 53 -11.59 -9.73 13.98
CA LEU A 53 -11.67 -10.13 15.39
C LEU A 53 -13.05 -10.71 15.74
N LEU A 54 -14.13 -10.06 15.29
CA LEU A 54 -15.50 -10.53 15.50
C LEU A 54 -15.77 -11.86 14.81
N ILE A 55 -15.27 -12.06 13.59
CA ILE A 55 -15.38 -13.34 12.88
C ILE A 55 -14.69 -14.45 13.67
N ILE A 56 -13.48 -14.21 14.18
CA ILE A 56 -12.73 -15.18 14.99
C ILE A 56 -13.50 -15.53 16.27
N ILE A 57 -14.03 -14.52 16.97
CA ILE A 57 -14.84 -14.70 18.18
C ILE A 57 -16.08 -15.54 17.85
N LEU A 58 -16.83 -15.18 16.81
CA LEU A 58 -18.03 -15.91 16.40
C LEU A 58 -17.70 -17.37 16.06
N LYS A 59 -16.58 -17.61 15.37
CA LYS A 59 -16.07 -18.94 15.04
C LYS A 59 -15.63 -19.75 16.26
N LEU A 60 -15.25 -19.10 17.36
CA LEU A 60 -14.81 -19.77 18.58
C LEU A 60 -16.00 -20.18 19.47
N PHE A 61 -17.10 -19.44 19.41
CA PHE A 61 -18.31 -19.67 20.21
C PHE A 61 -19.48 -20.32 19.43
N SER A 62 -19.30 -20.61 18.14
CA SER A 62 -20.24 -21.34 17.27
C SER A 62 -19.67 -22.68 16.85
#